data_AF-A0A2G6FGA6-F1
#
_entry.id   AF-A0A2G6FGA6-F1
#
_cell.length_a   1.000
_cell.length_b   1.000
_cell.length_c   1.000
_cell.angle_alpha   90.00
_cell.angle_beta   90.00
_cell.angle_gamma   90.00
#
_symmetry.space_group_name_H-M   'P 1'
#
loop_
_entity.id
_entity.type
_entity.pdbx_description
1 polymer ?
#
loop_
_entity_poly.entity_id
_entity_poly.type
_entity_poly.pdbx_seq_one_letter_code
_entity_poly.pdbx_strand_id
1 'polypeptide(L)'
;MQLLSIPYSDDLLVSTGKSKDALEQELRFLLAIKLFELRRLSLGKAAQLCGMPKLNFMDEMGRMGIPVINLDDDQIADELQNA
;
A
#
# COMPACT_ATOMS: atom_id res chain seq x y z
N MET A 1 -12.86 -7.58 -12.46
CA MET A 1 -12.33 -6.54 -11.54
C MET A 1 -13.24 -6.51 -10.32
N GLN A 2 -12.69 -6.56 -9.11
CA GLN A 2 -13.45 -6.47 -7.85
C GLN A 2 -13.21 -5.09 -7.23
N LEU A 3 -14.23 -4.49 -6.64
CA LEU A 3 -14.15 -3.16 -6.02
C LEU A 3 -14.45 -3.26 -4.53
N LEU A 4 -13.53 -2.77 -3.70
CA LEU A 4 -13.73 -2.59 -2.27
C LEU A 4 -14.26 -1.17 -2.02
N SER A 5 -15.44 -1.06 -1.41
CA SER A 5 -16.02 0.21 -0.97
C SER A 5 -16.07 0.24 0.56
N ILE A 6 -15.46 1.27 1.16
CA ILE A 6 -15.43 1.48 2.60
C ILE A 6 -16.13 2.81 2.86
N PRO A 7 -17.34 2.82 3.45
CA PRO A 7 -17.98 4.08 3.84
C PRO A 7 -17.20 4.74 4.98
N TYR A 8 -16.99 6.05 4.89
CA TYR A 8 -16.38 6.86 5.94
C TYR A 8 -17.13 8.20 6.07
N SER A 9 -17.08 8.81 7.25
CA SER A 9 -17.69 10.12 7.52
C SER A 9 -16.87 11.25 6.89
N ASP A 10 -17.53 12.35 6.52
CA ASP A 10 -16.88 13.59 6.10
C ASP A 10 -15.95 14.16 7.20
N ASP A 11 -16.19 13.82 8.47
CA ASP A 11 -15.30 14.17 9.59
C ASP A 11 -13.87 13.67 9.38
N LEU A 12 -13.69 12.57 8.64
CA LEU A 12 -12.36 12.05 8.31
C LEU A 12 -11.64 12.97 7.31
N LEU A 13 -12.36 13.57 6.37
CA LEU A 13 -11.80 14.57 5.45
C LEU A 13 -11.43 15.84 6.22
N VAL A 14 -12.31 16.29 7.12
CA VAL A 14 -12.08 17.49 7.94
C VAL A 14 -10.88 17.32 8.86
N SER A 15 -10.79 16.18 9.55
CA SER A 15 -9.69 15.91 10.50
C SER A 15 -8.33 15.74 9.82
N THR A 16 -8.30 15.21 8.59
CA THR A 16 -7.06 15.05 7.83
C THR A 16 -6.68 16.28 7.02
N GLY A 17 -7.63 17.17 6.74
CA GLY A 17 -7.44 18.34 5.86
C GLY A 17 -7.17 17.97 4.40
N LYS A 18 -7.42 16.72 4.01
CA LYS A 18 -7.14 16.19 2.66
C LYS A 18 -8.37 16.29 1.78
N SER A 19 -8.13 16.42 0.47
CA SER A 19 -9.19 16.16 -0.51
C SER A 19 -9.59 14.69 -0.46
N LYS A 20 -10.80 14.38 -0.93
CA LYS A 20 -11.30 13.01 -1.04
C LYS A 20 -10.32 12.09 -1.75
N ASP A 21 -9.84 12.49 -2.92
CA ASP A 21 -8.93 11.67 -3.73
C ASP A 21 -7.59 11.44 -3.03
N ALA A 22 -7.06 12.45 -2.33
CA ALA A 22 -5.81 12.33 -1.59
C ALA A 22 -5.96 11.38 -0.38
N LEU A 23 -7.08 11.47 0.34
CA LEU A 23 -7.37 10.56 1.46
C LEU A 23 -7.54 9.13 0.96
N GLU A 24 -8.34 8.91 -0.09
CA GLU A 24 -8.56 7.56 -0.62
C GLU A 24 -7.29 6.92 -1.17
N GLN A 25 -6.41 7.72 -1.80
CA GLN A 25 -5.11 7.23 -2.26
C GLN A 25 -4.20 6.84 -1.08
N GLU A 26 -4.17 7.63 -0.02
CA GLU A 26 -3.45 7.29 1.21
C GLU A 26 -4.02 6.02 1.86
N LEU A 27 -5.34 5.90 1.99
CA LEU A 27 -5.98 4.71 2.57
C LEU A 27 -5.66 3.44 1.76
N ARG A 28 -5.65 3.55 0.42
CA ARG A 28 -5.23 2.46 -0.47
C ARG A 28 -3.77 2.09 -0.23
N PHE A 29 -2.89 3.07 -0.05
CA PHE A 29 -1.48 2.86 0.25
C PHE A 29 -1.29 2.17 1.61
N LEU A 30 -1.96 2.65 2.65
CA LEU A 30 -1.93 2.04 3.99
C LEU A 30 -2.46 0.61 3.99
N LEU A 31 -3.52 0.31 3.22
CA LEU A 31 -4.02 -1.05 3.05
C LEU A 31 -2.98 -1.96 2.40
N ALA A 32 -2.35 -1.50 1.32
CA ALA A 32 -1.32 -2.26 0.61
C ALA A 32 -0.12 -2.58 1.51
N ILE A 33 0.36 -1.59 2.27
CA ILE A 33 1.41 -1.78 3.28
C ILE A 33 0.96 -2.80 4.31
N LYS A 34 -0.23 -2.67 4.87
CA LYS A 34 -0.68 -3.57 5.95
C LYS A 34 -0.75 -5.01 5.47
N LEU A 35 -1.21 -5.23 4.24
CA LEU A 35 -1.24 -6.56 3.64
C LEU A 35 0.16 -7.10 3.33
N PHE A 36 1.11 -6.25 2.95
CA PHE A 36 2.52 -6.60 2.80
C PHE A 36 3.16 -6.98 4.14
N GLU A 37 3.00 -6.17 5.19
CA GLU A 37 3.49 -6.45 6.55
C GLU A 37 2.94 -7.76 7.11
N LEU A 38 1.66 -8.06 6.83
CA LEU A 38 0.99 -9.30 7.22
C LEU A 38 1.37 -10.49 6.32
N ARG A 39 2.28 -10.32 5.36
CA ARG A 39 2.70 -11.33 4.39
C ARG A 39 1.53 -11.94 3.61
N ARG A 40 0.53 -11.11 3.30
CA ARG A 40 -0.63 -11.47 2.47
C ARG A 40 -0.43 -11.03 1.03
N LEU A 41 0.38 -10.01 0.81
CA LEU A 41 0.83 -9.56 -0.50
C LEU A 41 2.35 -9.52 -0.55
N SER A 42 2.89 -9.84 -1.71
CA SER A 42 4.27 -9.48 -2.05
C SER A 42 4.36 -7.95 -2.25
N LEU A 43 5.56 -7.39 -2.22
CA LEU A 43 5.84 -5.98 -2.51
C LEU A 43 5.31 -5.58 -3.90
N GLY A 44 5.51 -6.43 -4.91
CA GLY A 44 4.97 -6.21 -6.26
C GLY A 44 3.43 -6.15 -6.30
N LYS A 45 2.75 -7.06 -5.60
CA LYS A 45 1.28 -7.07 -5.53
C LYS A 45 0.73 -5.90 -4.70
N ALA A 46 1.45 -5.48 -3.66
CA ALA A 46 1.11 -4.29 -2.89
C ALA A 46 1.22 -3.01 -3.74
N ALA A 47 2.30 -2.88 -4.53
CA ALA A 47 2.45 -1.77 -5.47
C ALA A 47 1.34 -1.75 -6.53
N GLN A 48 0.99 -2.94 -7.06
CA GLN A 48 -0.12 -3.08 -8.01
C GLN A 48 -1.46 -2.64 -7.41
N LEU A 49 -1.73 -2.97 -6.14
CA LEU A 49 -2.95 -2.52 -5.44
C LEU A 49 -3.05 -0.98 -5.38
N CYS A 50 -1.92 -0.30 -5.30
CA CYS A 50 -1.84 1.16 -5.32
C CYS A 50 -1.85 1.78 -6.73
N GLY A 51 -1.81 0.95 -7.79
CA GLY A 51 -1.62 1.41 -9.15
C GLY A 51 -0.25 2.08 -9.37
N MET A 52 0.75 1.71 -8.58
CA MET A 52 2.08 2.32 -8.62
C MET A 52 3.11 1.35 -9.22
N PRO A 53 4.11 1.86 -9.97
CA PRO A 53 5.33 1.11 -10.24
C PRO A 53 5.99 0.68 -8.92
N LYS A 54 6.56 -0.53 -8.89
CA LYS A 54 7.19 -1.11 -7.68
C LYS A 54 8.22 -0.18 -7.04
N LEU A 55 9.08 0.47 -7.84
CA LEU A 55 10.08 1.41 -7.34
C LEU A 55 9.44 2.64 -6.67
N ASN A 56 8.42 3.23 -7.29
CA ASN A 56 7.70 4.37 -6.71
C ASN A 56 7.00 4.00 -5.39
N PHE A 57 6.47 2.78 -5.30
CA PHE A 57 5.88 2.28 -4.06
C PHE A 57 6.93 2.14 -2.95
N MET A 58 8.13 1.63 -3.28
CA MET A 58 9.25 1.55 -2.35
C MET A 58 9.73 2.94 -1.90
N ASP A 59 9.80 3.90 -2.81
CA ASP A 59 10.17 5.29 -2.48
C ASP A 59 9.15 5.92 -1.52
N GLU A 60 7.86 5.70 -1.75
CA GLU A 60 6.78 6.21 -0.88
C GLU A 60 6.82 5.56 0.50
N MET A 61 7.08 4.25 0.59
CA MET A 61 7.31 3.58 1.87
C MET A 61 8.48 4.21 2.62
N GLY A 62 9.59 4.49 1.92
CA GLY A 62 10.74 5.18 2.48
C GLY A 62 10.40 6.58 3.00
N ARG A 63 9.62 7.37 2.24
CA ARG A 63 9.15 8.70 2.68
C ARG A 63 8.28 8.64 3.93
N MET A 64 7.50 7.58 4.10
CA MET A 64 6.65 7.38 5.28
C MET A 64 7.39 6.70 6.46
N GLY A 65 8.70 6.43 6.32
CA GLY A 65 9.51 5.80 7.36
C GLY A 65 9.20 4.31 7.57
N ILE A 66 8.59 3.67 6.58
CA ILE A 66 8.21 2.25 6.64
C ILE A 66 9.38 1.42 6.10
N PRO A 67 9.94 0.47 6.88
CA PRO A 67 11.08 -0.31 6.46
C PRO A 67 10.78 -1.11 5.18
N VAL A 68 11.52 -0.82 4.12
CA VAL A 68 11.40 -1.52 2.82
C VAL A 68 12.16 -2.86 2.82
N ILE A 69 13.11 -3.03 3.75
CA ILE A 69 14.04 -4.16 3.81
C ILE A 69 13.82 -4.92 5.11
N ASN A 70 12.71 -5.65 5.19
CA ASN A 70 12.55 -6.74 6.15
C ASN A 70 11.87 -7.94 5.47
N LEU A 71 12.22 -8.15 4.20
CA LEU A 71 11.80 -9.33 3.42
C LEU A 71 12.53 -10.54 4.00
N ASP A 72 11.78 -11.49 4.53
CA ASP A 72 12.33 -12.79 4.87
C ASP A 72 12.33 -13.74 3.66
N ASP A 73 12.90 -14.94 3.83
CA ASP A 73 13.15 -15.89 2.74
C ASP A 73 11.89 -16.20 1.91
N ASP A 74 10.72 -16.26 2.57
CA ASP A 74 9.43 -16.50 1.92
C ASP A 74 9.01 -15.32 1.02
N GLN A 75 9.19 -14.08 1.49
CA GLN A 75 8.88 -12.89 0.69
C GLN A 75 9.85 -12.71 -0.49
N ILE A 76 11.11 -13.14 -0.35
CA ILE A 76 12.07 -13.15 -1.45
C ILE A 76 11.63 -14.13 -2.53
N ALA A 77 11.20 -15.33 -2.16
CA ALA A 77 10.69 -16.32 -3.12
C ALA A 77 9.44 -15.81 -3.86
N ASP A 78 8.50 -15.19 -3.13
CA ASP A 78 7.31 -14.58 -3.73
C ASP A 78 7.66 -13.44 -4.70
N GLU A 79 8.64 -12.59 -4.36
CA GLU A 79 9.09 -11.53 -5.25
C GLU A 79 9.75 -12.07 -6.53
N LEU A 80 10.53 -13.15 -6.44
CA LEU A 80 11.17 -13.78 -7.60
C LEU A 80 10.17 -14.46 -8.54
N GLN A 81 9.06 -14.99 -8.00
CA GLN A 81 8.01 -15.61 -8.81
C GLN A 81 7.08 -14.59 -9.49
N ASN A 82 6.90 -13.41 -8.88
CA ASN A 82 5.98 -12.38 -9.37
C ASN A 82 6.70 -11.17 -10.03
N ALA A 83 7.98 -11.32 -10.39
CA ALA A 83 8.80 -10.33 -11.09
C ALA A 83 8.50 -10.24 -12.60
#